data_AF-A0AAP0RSN7-F1
#
_entry.id   AF-A0AAP0RSN7-F1
#
_cell.length_a   1.000
_cell.length_b   1.000
_cell.length_c   1.000
_cell.angle_alpha   90.00
_cell.angle_beta   90.00
_cell.angle_gamma   90.00
#
_symmetry.space_group_name_H-M   'P 1'
#
loop_
_entity.id
_entity.type
_entity.pdbx_description
1 polymer ?
#
loop_
_entity_poly.entity_id
_entity_poly.type
_entity_poly.pdbx_seq_one_letter_code
_entity_poly.pdbx_strand_id
1 'polypeptide(L)'
;MGAHFSPCGRFLAACVACMLPRLEADPGQMQVHQEVTGAATSPTRHPISAHQVMYELRIYSLEEATFGSVLVSRAIRAAHCLTSIQFSPTSEHILLAYGRRHGSLLKSIVIDGETTLPIYTILEVYRVSDMELVRVLPSAEDEVNVACFHPLAGGGLVYGTKEGKLRILQYDGVHANSAGSTSFLEENMAEIIYSPLED
;
A
#
# COMPACT_ATOMS: atom_id res chain seq x y z
N MET A 1 4.29 -10.51 -0.71
CA MET A 1 5.13 -9.67 0.16
C MET A 1 6.41 -9.37 -0.59
N GLY A 2 6.73 -8.09 -0.76
CA GLY A 2 7.86 -7.64 -1.57
C GLY A 2 8.96 -7.03 -0.69
N ALA A 3 10.18 -7.10 -1.21
CA ALA A 3 11.30 -6.28 -0.79
C ALA A 3 11.98 -5.73 -2.05
N HIS A 4 12.61 -4.57 -1.96
CA HIS A 4 13.25 -3.95 -3.12
C HIS A 4 14.52 -3.23 -2.71
N PHE A 5 15.59 -3.42 -3.48
CA PHE A 5 16.83 -2.68 -3.31
C PHE A 5 16.71 -1.32 -4.01
N SER A 6 17.20 -0.27 -3.38
CA SER A 6 17.28 1.04 -4.02
C SER A 6 18.28 1.00 -5.19
N PRO A 7 18.02 1.67 -6.32
CA PRO A 7 18.99 1.79 -7.42
C PRO A 7 20.36 2.36 -7.01
N CYS A 8 20.42 3.22 -5.99
CA CYS A 8 21.71 3.73 -5.47
C CYS A 8 22.49 2.70 -4.61
N GLY A 9 21.94 1.51 -4.37
CA GLY A 9 22.59 0.43 -3.61
C GLY A 9 22.64 0.64 -2.09
N ARG A 10 22.13 1.76 -1.57
CA ARG A 10 22.26 2.13 -0.15
C ARG A 10 21.12 1.68 0.74
N PHE A 11 19.97 1.31 0.16
CA PHE A 11 18.77 1.02 0.92
C PHE A 11 18.10 -0.29 0.49
N LEU A 12 17.49 -0.96 1.45
CA LEU A 12 16.54 -2.06 1.23
C LEU A 12 15.20 -1.66 1.83
N ALA A 13 14.14 -1.71 1.04
CA ALA A 13 12.78 -1.54 1.55
C ALA A 13 12.11 -2.90 1.68
N ALA A 14 11.39 -3.12 2.78
CA ALA A 14 10.61 -4.33 3.00
C ALA A 14 9.33 -4.04 3.78
N CYS A 15 8.27 -4.78 3.47
CA CYS A 15 7.08 -4.83 4.31
C CYS A 15 7.23 -5.95 5.35
N VAL A 16 7.13 -5.61 6.64
CA VAL A 16 7.41 -6.51 7.76
C VAL A 16 6.18 -6.61 8.66
N ALA A 17 5.85 -7.85 9.06
CA ALA A 17 4.83 -8.11 10.07
C ALA A 17 5.41 -7.89 11.48
N CYS A 18 4.71 -7.12 12.29
CA CYS A 18 5.08 -6.75 13.65
C CYS A 18 3.99 -7.22 14.62
N MET A 19 4.38 -7.83 15.73
CA MET A 19 3.46 -8.18 16.81
C MET A 19 3.31 -6.97 17.72
N LEU A 20 2.08 -6.50 17.96
CA LEU A 20 1.86 -5.48 18.97
C LEU A 20 2.21 -6.08 20.35
N PRO A 21 3.02 -5.41 21.19
CA PRO A 21 3.24 -5.87 22.55
C PRO A 21 1.89 -6.02 23.22
N ARG A 22 1.63 -7.21 23.78
CA ARG A 22 0.45 -7.44 24.60
C ARG A 22 0.60 -6.50 25.79
N LEU A 23 -0.21 -5.44 25.86
CA LEU A 23 -0.34 -4.68 27.10
C LEU A 23 -0.82 -5.71 28.11
N GLU A 24 0.03 -6.08 29.07
CA GLU A 24 -0.38 -6.95 30.17
C GLU A 24 -1.60 -6.27 30.78
N ALA A 25 -2.76 -6.91 30.61
CA ALA A 25 -3.96 -6.47 31.29
C ALA A 25 -3.63 -6.52 32.78
N ASP A 26 -3.67 -5.35 33.41
CA ASP A 26 -3.56 -5.18 34.85
C ASP A 26 -4.45 -6.24 35.55
N PRO A 27 -3.92 -7.05 36.48
CA PRO A 27 -4.70 -8.11 37.14
C PRO A 27 -5.66 -7.53 38.17
N GLY A 28 -6.62 -6.70 37.72
CA GLY A 28 -7.37 -5.81 38.62
C GLY A 28 -8.80 -5.43 38.25
N GLN A 29 -9.40 -5.88 37.15
CA GLN A 29 -10.82 -5.57 36.89
C GLN A 29 -11.69 -6.81 36.69
N MET A 30 -12.39 -7.10 37.78
CA MET A 30 -13.45 -8.07 37.96
C MET A 30 -14.46 -8.11 36.81
N GLN A 31 -14.83 -9.36 36.50
CA GLN A 31 -16.04 -9.78 35.82
C GLN A 31 -17.29 -9.08 36.38
N VAL A 32 -18.10 -8.49 35.50
CA VAL A 32 -19.56 -8.41 35.69
C VAL A 32 -20.22 -8.93 34.42
N HIS A 33 -20.50 -10.23 34.47
CA HIS A 33 -21.68 -10.95 33.98
C HIS A 33 -22.58 -10.25 32.94
N GLN A 34 -22.67 -10.83 31.74
CA GLN A 34 -23.98 -11.01 31.11
C GLN A 34 -24.01 -12.34 30.35
N GLU A 35 -24.49 -13.36 31.06
CA GLU A 35 -24.92 -14.65 30.51
C GLU A 35 -26.11 -14.47 29.55
N VAL A 36 -25.98 -14.98 28.33
CA VAL A 36 -27.13 -15.52 27.56
C VAL A 36 -26.71 -16.89 27.01
N THR A 37 -27.12 -17.90 27.76
CA THR A 37 -27.50 -19.29 27.39
C THR A 37 -27.19 -19.81 25.97
N GLY A 38 -26.48 -20.95 25.89
CA GLY A 38 -26.78 -21.99 24.89
C GLY A 38 -25.61 -22.69 24.17
N ALA A 39 -25.05 -23.72 24.83
CA ALA A 39 -24.54 -24.97 24.24
C ALA A 39 -23.55 -24.96 23.03
N ALA A 40 -22.25 -25.13 23.35
CA ALA A 40 -21.37 -26.16 22.78
C ALA A 40 -19.94 -25.99 23.34
N THR A 41 -19.59 -26.75 24.37
CA THR A 41 -18.24 -26.78 24.93
C THR A 41 -17.36 -27.70 24.08
N SER A 42 -16.68 -27.16 23.07
CA SER A 42 -15.56 -27.86 22.44
C SER A 42 -14.38 -27.94 23.43
N PRO A 43 -13.81 -29.14 23.72
CA PRO A 43 -12.70 -29.30 24.67
C PRO A 43 -11.36 -28.70 24.20
N THR A 44 -11.30 -28.15 22.99
CA THR A 44 -10.10 -27.60 22.35
C THR A 44 -10.17 -26.09 22.12
N ARG A 45 -10.93 -25.36 22.94
CA ARG A 45 -10.92 -23.89 22.90
C ARG A 45 -9.67 -23.36 23.59
N HIS A 46 -8.52 -23.49 22.93
CA HIS A 46 -7.40 -22.62 23.22
C HIS A 46 -7.90 -21.18 23.06
N PRO A 47 -7.68 -20.29 24.03
CA PRO A 47 -7.88 -18.87 23.79
C PRO A 47 -6.84 -18.49 22.75
N ILE A 48 -7.25 -18.43 21.47
CA ILE A 48 -6.47 -17.76 20.44
C ILE A 48 -6.50 -16.31 20.88
N SER A 49 -5.49 -15.91 21.67
CA SER A 49 -5.15 -14.51 21.82
C SER A 49 -4.87 -14.04 20.39
N ALA A 50 -5.85 -13.36 19.79
CA ALA A 50 -5.74 -12.76 18.48
C ALA A 50 -4.69 -11.65 18.62
N HIS A 51 -3.42 -12.02 18.50
CA HIS A 51 -2.33 -11.07 18.51
C HIS A 51 -2.59 -10.11 17.34
N GLN A 52 -2.71 -8.83 17.64
CA GLN A 52 -2.92 -7.82 16.63
C GLN A 52 -1.60 -7.66 15.86
N VAL A 53 -1.53 -8.29 14.68
CA VAL A 53 -0.39 -8.14 13.77
C VAL A 53 -0.54 -6.82 13.04
N MET A 54 0.42 -5.92 13.22
CA MET A 54 0.57 -4.71 12.41
C MET A 54 1.58 -4.98 11.29
N TYR A 55 1.52 -4.24 10.20
CA TYR A 55 2.53 -4.30 9.15
C TYR A 55 3.16 -2.94 8.97
N GLU A 56 4.47 -2.91 8.73
CA GLU A 56 5.25 -1.70 8.51
C GLU A 56 6.03 -1.81 7.20
N LEU A 57 6.10 -0.70 6.47
CA LEU A 57 7.14 -0.48 5.48
C LEU A 57 8.37 0.02 6.24
N ARG A 58 9.50 -0.65 6.06
CA ARG A 58 10.78 -0.26 6.65
C ARG A 58 11.81 -0.05 5.57
N ILE A 59 12.62 0.98 5.73
CA ILE A 59 13.80 1.23 4.93
C ILE A 59 15.01 0.92 5.80
N TYR A 60 15.80 -0.04 5.36
CA TYR A 60 17.03 -0.48 5.99
C TYR A 60 18.23 0.13 5.29
N SER A 61 19.26 0.47 6.06
CA SER A 61 20.55 0.86 5.49
C SER A 61 21.33 -0.37 5.04
N LEU A 62 21.99 -0.24 3.90
CA LEU A 62 22.98 -1.18 3.37
C LEU A 62 24.40 -0.61 3.41
N GLU A 63 24.59 0.58 3.97
CA GLU A 63 25.92 1.17 4.17
C GLU A 63 26.68 0.43 5.28
N GLU A 64 28.00 0.27 5.13
CA GLU A 64 28.84 -0.53 6.04
C GLU A 64 28.66 -0.14 7.51
N ALA A 65 28.70 1.16 7.83
CA ALA A 65 28.62 1.66 9.19
C ALA A 65 27.25 1.46 9.86
N THR A 66 26.19 1.28 9.08
CA THR A 66 24.80 1.24 9.58
C THR A 66 24.03 0.02 9.05
N PHE A 67 24.73 -0.97 8.52
CA PHE A 67 24.14 -2.11 7.82
C PHE A 67 23.06 -2.80 8.65
N GLY A 68 21.87 -2.94 8.08
CA GLY A 68 20.72 -3.59 8.72
C GLY A 68 19.97 -2.72 9.73
N SER A 69 20.42 -1.49 10.01
CA SER A 69 19.63 -0.54 10.82
C SER A 69 18.38 -0.09 10.07
N VAL A 70 17.28 0.11 10.80
CA VAL A 70 16.06 0.71 10.27
C VAL A 70 16.23 2.23 10.28
N LEU A 71 16.28 2.83 9.09
CA LEU A 71 16.41 4.28 8.92
C LEU A 71 15.07 4.98 9.15
N VAL A 72 14.00 4.41 8.61
CA VAL A 72 12.63 4.92 8.76
C VAL A 72 11.62 3.79 8.64
N SER A 73 10.51 3.90 9.36
CA SER A 73 9.40 2.97 9.29
C SER A 73 8.04 3.68 9.24
N ARG A 74 7.06 3.05 8.58
CA ARG A 74 5.68 3.54 8.51
C ARG A 74 4.70 2.38 8.52
N ALA A 75 3.67 2.46 9.35
CA ALA A 75 2.58 1.48 9.36
C ALA A 75 1.85 1.46 8.00
N ILE A 76 1.58 0.26 7.48
CA ILE A 76 0.81 0.02 6.26
C ILE A 76 -0.55 -0.54 6.62
N ARG A 77 -1.62 0.11 6.16
CA ARG A 77 -3.01 -0.27 6.50
C ARG A 77 -3.47 -1.57 5.84
N ALA A 78 -2.95 -1.87 4.65
CA ALA A 78 -3.47 -2.93 3.78
C ALA A 78 -2.38 -3.88 3.26
N ALA A 79 -1.43 -4.27 4.12
CA ALA A 79 -0.31 -5.12 3.72
C ALA A 79 -0.72 -6.47 3.11
N HIS A 80 -1.89 -7.00 3.49
CA HIS A 80 -2.45 -8.23 2.91
C HIS A 80 -2.90 -8.08 1.45
N CYS A 81 -3.04 -6.84 0.96
CA CYS A 81 -3.33 -6.52 -0.44
C CYS A 81 -2.09 -6.08 -1.22
N LEU A 82 -0.92 -5.95 -0.58
CA LEU A 82 0.25 -5.34 -1.20
C LEU A 82 0.87 -6.26 -2.27
N THR A 83 0.97 -5.76 -3.49
CA THR A 83 1.47 -6.49 -4.66
C THR A 83 2.82 -5.99 -5.17
N SER A 84 3.15 -4.72 -4.96
CA SER A 84 4.46 -4.18 -5.36
C SER A 84 5.03 -3.23 -4.32
N ILE A 85 6.35 -3.30 -4.15
CA ILE A 85 7.19 -2.34 -3.44
C ILE A 85 8.32 -2.01 -4.41
N GLN A 86 8.49 -0.75 -4.76
CA GLN A 86 9.55 -0.38 -5.69
C GLN A 86 10.13 1.00 -5.41
N PHE A 87 11.46 1.10 -5.34
CA PHE A 87 12.11 2.39 -5.36
C PHE A 87 12.03 3.02 -6.75
N SER A 88 11.87 4.34 -6.79
CA SER A 88 12.06 5.13 -8.01
C SER A 88 13.50 5.04 -8.51
N PRO A 89 13.77 5.35 -9.79
CA PRO A 89 15.13 5.36 -10.34
C PRO A 89 16.13 6.22 -9.57
N THR A 90 15.69 7.31 -8.94
CA THR A 90 16.55 8.20 -8.14
C THR A 90 16.75 7.73 -6.70
N SER A 91 16.07 6.65 -6.28
CA SER A 91 15.99 6.19 -4.88
C SER A 91 15.33 7.19 -3.91
N GLU A 92 14.74 8.28 -4.39
CA GLU A 92 14.12 9.31 -3.54
C GLU A 92 12.67 9.00 -3.17
N HIS A 93 12.01 8.14 -3.94
CA HIS A 93 10.62 7.74 -3.73
C HIS A 93 10.49 6.22 -3.69
N ILE A 94 9.42 5.77 -3.03
CA ILE A 94 9.02 4.37 -2.98
C ILE A 94 7.52 4.25 -3.29
N LEU A 95 7.20 3.34 -4.21
CA LEU A 95 5.87 3.04 -4.66
C LEU A 95 5.36 1.78 -3.97
N LEU A 96 4.14 1.85 -3.46
CA LEU A 96 3.35 0.74 -2.96
C LEU A 96 2.13 0.54 -3.85
N ALA A 97 1.89 -0.69 -4.31
CA ALA A 97 0.71 -1.04 -5.09
C ALA A 97 -0.14 -2.10 -4.39
N TYR A 98 -1.46 -2.01 -4.58
CA TYR A 98 -2.44 -2.86 -3.93
C TYR A 98 -3.31 -3.57 -4.95
N GLY A 99 -3.40 -4.89 -4.80
CA GLY A 99 -4.10 -5.77 -5.72
C GLY A 99 -5.42 -6.30 -5.20
N ARG A 100 -6.00 -5.78 -4.12
CA ARG A 100 -7.33 -6.23 -3.67
C ARG A 100 -8.07 -5.03 -3.09
N ARG A 101 -9.36 -4.95 -3.38
CA ARG A 101 -10.25 -3.99 -2.73
C ARG A 101 -10.45 -4.40 -1.26
N HIS A 102 -10.03 -3.53 -0.34
CA HIS A 102 -10.19 -3.73 1.10
C HIS A 102 -10.67 -2.43 1.75
N GLY A 103 -11.48 -2.53 2.81
CA GLY A 103 -12.07 -1.35 3.47
C GLY A 103 -11.05 -0.33 3.95
N SER A 104 -9.83 -0.75 4.33
CA SER A 104 -8.74 0.15 4.73
C SER A 104 -8.12 0.97 3.58
N LEU A 105 -8.45 0.62 2.34
CA LEU A 105 -8.06 1.32 1.11
C LEU A 105 -9.25 2.08 0.51
N LEU A 106 -10.46 1.95 1.05
CA LEU A 106 -11.62 2.70 0.57
C LEU A 106 -11.39 4.19 0.80
N LYS A 107 -11.45 4.98 -0.26
CA LYS A 107 -11.20 6.42 -0.23
C LYS A 107 -12.49 7.23 -0.22
N SER A 108 -13.43 6.86 -1.07
CA SER A 108 -14.72 7.53 -1.20
C SER A 108 -15.74 6.61 -1.85
N ILE A 109 -17.00 7.03 -1.82
CA ILE A 109 -18.11 6.41 -2.52
C ILE A 109 -18.76 7.51 -3.35
N VAL A 110 -18.85 7.32 -4.66
CA VAL A 110 -19.58 8.23 -5.55
C VAL A 110 -21.01 7.74 -5.64
N ILE A 111 -21.97 8.65 -5.48
CA ILE A 111 -23.40 8.35 -5.52
C ILE A 111 -23.99 9.12 -6.70
N ASP A 112 -24.35 8.40 -7.76
CA ASP A 112 -25.13 8.96 -8.86
C ASP A 112 -26.51 8.34 -8.83
N GLY A 113 -27.45 8.99 -8.12
CA GLY A 113 -28.89 8.71 -8.05
C GLY A 113 -29.31 7.28 -7.65
N GLU A 114 -28.98 6.31 -8.51
CA GLU A 114 -29.29 4.89 -8.42
C GLU A 114 -28.12 4.00 -7.98
N THR A 115 -26.86 4.47 -8.11
CA THR A 115 -25.68 3.61 -7.90
C THR A 115 -24.64 4.24 -6.96
N THR A 116 -24.19 3.46 -5.97
CA THR A 116 -23.02 3.80 -5.13
C THR A 116 -21.79 3.05 -5.62
N LEU A 117 -20.77 3.77 -6.11
CA LEU A 117 -19.52 3.18 -6.61
C LEU A 117 -18.37 3.44 -5.63
N PRO A 118 -17.81 2.38 -5.00
CA PRO A 118 -16.67 2.52 -4.10
C PRO A 118 -15.37 2.75 -4.87
N ILE A 119 -14.58 3.74 -4.44
CA ILE A 119 -13.27 4.07 -5.00
C ILE A 119 -12.18 3.66 -4.01
N TYR A 120 -11.24 2.83 -4.45
CA TYR A 120 -10.16 2.30 -3.61
C TYR A 120 -8.81 2.90 -4.00
N THR A 121 -7.94 3.14 -3.02
CA THR A 121 -6.52 3.43 -3.27
C THR A 121 -5.84 2.19 -3.83
N ILE A 122 -5.30 2.29 -5.04
CA ILE A 122 -4.58 1.21 -5.73
C ILE A 122 -3.07 1.39 -5.71
N LEU A 123 -2.59 2.64 -5.58
CA LEU A 123 -1.17 2.96 -5.46
C LEU A 123 -0.95 4.13 -4.50
N GLU A 124 0.17 4.08 -3.78
CA GLU A 124 0.69 5.16 -2.94
C GLU A 124 2.18 5.36 -3.27
N VAL A 125 2.63 6.60 -3.30
CA VAL A 125 4.06 6.94 -3.45
C VAL A 125 4.49 7.73 -2.23
N TYR A 126 5.55 7.27 -1.58
CA TYR A 126 6.15 7.89 -0.42
C TYR A 126 7.53 8.45 -0.76
N ARG A 127 7.89 9.55 -0.11
CA ARG A 127 9.26 10.09 -0.10
C ARG A 127 10.11 9.27 0.86
N VAL A 128 11.30 8.88 0.44
CA VAL A 128 12.18 7.98 1.21
C VAL A 128 12.76 8.64 2.46
N SER A 129 13.04 9.94 2.41
CA SER A 129 13.72 10.65 3.50
C SER A 129 12.92 10.76 4.80
N ASP A 130 11.60 10.85 4.71
CA ASP A 130 10.70 11.11 5.84
C ASP A 130 9.45 10.23 5.83
N MET A 131 9.33 9.32 4.85
CA MET A 131 8.13 8.51 4.61
C MET A 131 6.86 9.33 4.40
N GLU A 132 6.94 10.59 3.95
CA GLU A 132 5.77 11.41 3.62
C GLU A 132 5.04 10.84 2.39
N LEU A 133 3.70 10.81 2.44
CA LEU A 133 2.87 10.34 1.32
C LEU A 133 2.74 11.48 0.29
N VAL A 134 3.41 11.35 -0.84
CA VAL A 134 3.45 12.41 -1.87
C VAL A 134 2.41 12.22 -2.98
N ARG A 135 1.95 10.99 -3.22
CA ARG A 135 0.91 10.71 -4.24
C ARG A 135 0.06 9.51 -3.87
N VAL A 136 -1.22 9.58 -4.23
CA VAL A 136 -2.19 8.48 -4.12
C VAL A 136 -2.93 8.35 -5.44
N LEU A 137 -2.95 7.16 -6.02
CA LEU A 137 -3.81 6.85 -7.16
C LEU A 137 -5.01 6.01 -6.68
N PRO A 138 -6.23 6.56 -6.77
CA PRO A 138 -7.45 5.80 -6.57
C PRO A 138 -7.98 5.18 -7.88
N SER A 139 -8.73 4.07 -7.78
CA SER A 139 -9.51 3.50 -8.87
C SER A 139 -10.77 2.79 -8.34
N ALA A 140 -11.85 2.87 -9.09
CA ALA A 140 -13.08 2.09 -8.83
C ALA A 140 -13.03 0.69 -9.46
N GLU A 141 -12.18 0.51 -10.47
CA GLU A 141 -12.16 -0.67 -11.32
C GLU A 141 -10.90 -1.51 -11.12
N ASP A 142 -9.74 -0.88 -11.13
CA ASP A 142 -8.48 -1.60 -11.25
C ASP A 142 -8.09 -2.31 -9.94
N GLU A 143 -7.61 -3.55 -10.05
CA GLU A 143 -6.84 -4.23 -9.00
C GLU A 143 -5.40 -4.45 -9.49
N VAL A 144 -4.42 -3.82 -8.85
CA VAL A 144 -3.04 -3.83 -9.35
C VAL A 144 -2.34 -5.15 -9.05
N ASN A 145 -1.91 -5.86 -10.09
CA ASN A 145 -1.11 -7.07 -9.96
C ASN A 145 0.39 -6.76 -9.83
N VAL A 146 0.88 -5.79 -10.61
CA VAL A 146 2.28 -5.36 -10.59
C VAL A 146 2.36 -3.89 -10.97
N ALA A 147 3.31 -3.15 -10.40
CA ALA A 147 3.58 -1.78 -10.79
C ALA A 147 5.08 -1.49 -10.77
N CYS A 148 5.53 -0.62 -11.67
CA CYS A 148 6.89 -0.15 -11.73
C CYS A 148 6.98 1.31 -12.18
N PHE A 149 7.98 2.03 -11.68
CA PHE A 149 8.42 3.29 -12.24
C PHE A 149 9.03 3.09 -13.62
N HIS A 150 8.88 4.11 -14.45
CA HIS A 150 9.69 4.27 -15.63
C HIS A 150 11.19 4.32 -15.23
N PRO A 151 12.12 3.70 -16.00
CA PRO A 151 13.54 3.66 -15.63
C PRO A 151 14.23 5.03 -15.63
N LEU A 152 13.70 6.00 -16.38
CA LEU A 152 14.16 7.39 -16.34
C LEU A 152 13.34 8.21 -15.33
N ALA A 153 14.03 9.02 -14.53
CA ALA A 153 13.41 9.97 -13.62
C ALA A 153 12.47 10.92 -14.39
N GLY A 154 11.27 11.14 -13.85
CA GLY A 154 10.23 11.93 -14.52
C GLY A 154 9.50 11.23 -15.66
N GLY A 155 9.82 9.97 -15.99
CA GLY A 155 9.09 9.22 -17.03
C GLY A 155 7.74 8.63 -16.58
N GLY A 156 7.37 8.80 -15.31
CA GLY A 156 6.12 8.29 -14.76
C GLY A 156 6.21 6.85 -14.25
N LEU A 157 5.10 6.10 -14.34
CA LEU A 157 4.97 4.72 -13.89
C LEU A 157 4.03 3.92 -14.79
N VAL A 158 4.17 2.60 -14.75
CA VAL A 158 3.29 1.64 -15.42
C VAL A 158 2.77 0.66 -14.38
N TYR A 159 1.52 0.24 -14.52
CA TYR A 159 0.99 -0.87 -13.74
C TYR A 159 0.13 -1.82 -14.57
N GLY A 160 0.23 -3.10 -14.24
CA GLY A 160 -0.63 -4.16 -14.77
C GLY A 160 -1.72 -4.51 -13.78
N THR A 161 -2.93 -4.70 -14.29
CA THR A 161 -4.09 -5.08 -13.49
C THR A 161 -4.32 -6.59 -13.53
N LYS A 162 -5.09 -7.13 -12.58
CA LYS A 162 -5.48 -8.54 -12.59
C LYS A 162 -6.39 -8.92 -13.75
N GLU A 163 -7.11 -7.95 -14.29
CA GLU A 163 -7.98 -8.10 -15.45
C GLU A 163 -7.20 -8.13 -16.77
N GLY A 164 -5.87 -8.04 -16.72
CA GLY A 164 -4.99 -8.12 -17.89
C GLY A 164 -4.78 -6.78 -18.60
N LYS A 165 -5.13 -5.64 -17.97
CA LYS A 165 -4.89 -4.32 -18.54
C LYS A 165 -3.50 -3.80 -18.16
N LEU A 166 -2.89 -3.02 -19.05
CA LEU A 166 -1.72 -2.20 -18.75
C LEU A 166 -2.13 -0.74 -18.74
N ARG A 167 -1.70 -0.01 -17.70
CA ARG A 167 -1.98 1.41 -17.51
C ARG A 167 -0.66 2.17 -17.40
N ILE A 168 -0.58 3.31 -18.07
CA ILE A 168 0.60 4.17 -18.06
C ILE A 168 0.21 5.51 -17.45
N LEU A 169 0.93 5.93 -16.42
CA LEU A 169 0.84 7.27 -15.84
C LEU A 169 2.11 8.02 -16.20
N GLN A 170 1.99 9.06 -17.02
CA GLN A 170 3.11 9.95 -17.32
C GLN A 170 3.17 11.08 -16.30
N TYR A 171 4.38 11.53 -15.99
CA TYR A 171 4.58 12.70 -15.13
C TYR A 171 4.69 13.93 -16.02
N ASP A 172 3.65 14.76 -16.05
CA ASP A 172 3.71 16.05 -16.73
C ASP A 172 4.35 17.08 -15.79
N GLY A 173 5.60 17.43 -16.05
CA GLY A 173 6.42 18.32 -15.21
C GLY A 173 5.91 19.77 -15.08
N VAL A 174 4.76 20.10 -15.69
CA VAL A 174 4.26 21.48 -15.81
C VAL A 174 3.35 21.91 -14.64
N HIS A 175 2.84 20.98 -13.80
CA HIS A 175 1.78 21.31 -12.83
C HIS A 175 2.20 21.35 -11.34
N ALA A 176 3.48 21.19 -11.02
CA ALA A 176 3.94 21.12 -9.62
C ALA A 176 4.04 22.48 -8.88
N ASN A 177 3.77 23.61 -9.53
CA ASN A 177 3.96 24.96 -8.94
C ASN A 177 2.68 25.71 -8.54
N SER A 178 1.50 25.10 -8.63
CA SER A 178 0.27 25.71 -8.12
C SER A 178 -0.22 24.96 -6.89
N ALA A 179 0.13 25.50 -5.72
CA ALA A 179 -0.48 25.15 -4.45
C ALA A 179 -2.01 25.29 -4.54
N GLY A 180 -2.74 24.25 -4.08
CA GLY A 180 -4.12 24.38 -3.64
C GLY A 180 -5.20 23.88 -4.61
N SER A 181 -5.23 22.58 -4.90
CA SER A 181 -6.51 21.87 -5.11
C SER A 181 -6.32 20.37 -4.97
N THR A 182 -7.01 19.78 -4.00
CA THR A 182 -7.41 18.37 -4.03
C THR A 182 -8.43 18.19 -5.16
N SER A 183 -8.00 18.34 -6.40
CA SER A 183 -8.79 18.07 -7.58
C SER A 183 -8.38 16.72 -8.11
N PHE A 184 -9.36 15.82 -8.17
CA PHE A 184 -9.33 14.54 -8.85
C PHE A 184 -8.58 14.66 -10.16
N LEU A 185 -7.36 14.12 -10.21
CA LEU A 185 -6.63 13.99 -11.45
C LEU A 185 -7.21 12.77 -12.18
N GLU A 186 -8.29 12.98 -12.92
CA GLU A 186 -8.44 12.34 -14.25
C GLU A 186 -7.37 12.92 -15.18
N GLU A 187 -6.08 12.77 -14.82
CA GLU A 187 -4.99 13.11 -15.74
C GLU A 187 -4.81 11.93 -16.68
N ASN A 188 -5.38 12.07 -17.89
CA ASN A 188 -5.08 11.33 -19.11
C ASN A 188 -4.33 10.01 -18.90
N MET A 189 -5.03 9.00 -18.38
CA MET A 189 -4.57 7.62 -18.44
C MET A 189 -4.70 7.15 -19.89
N ALA A 190 -3.67 7.38 -20.69
CA ALA A 190 -3.62 6.83 -22.03
C ALA A 190 -3.58 5.29 -21.93
N GLU A 191 -4.71 4.64 -22.23
CA GLU A 191 -4.82 3.21 -22.40
C GLU A 191 -4.13 2.83 -23.72
N ILE A 192 -2.87 2.39 -23.64
CA ILE A 192 -2.19 1.82 -24.81
C ILE A 192 -2.59 0.35 -24.91
N ILE A 193 -3.57 0.07 -25.79
CA ILE A 193 -3.93 -1.28 -26.19
C ILE A 193 -2.85 -1.77 -27.15
N TYR A 194 -2.00 -2.71 -26.71
CA TYR A 194 -1.15 -3.45 -27.63
C TYR A 194 -2.01 -4.44 -28.42
N SER A 195 -2.18 -4.21 -29.72
CA SER A 195 -2.65 -5.25 -30.64
C SER A 195 -1.62 -6.37 -30.70
N PRO A 196 -2.03 -7.66 -30.68
CA PRO A 196 -1.10 -8.76 -30.88
C PRO A 196 -0.37 -8.56 -32.22
N LEU A 197 0.95 -8.77 -32.22
CA LEU A 197 1.70 -8.91 -33.45
C LEU A 197 1.12 -10.13 -34.18
N GLU A 198 0.50 -9.90 -35.34
CA GLU A 198 0.19 -10.99 -36.27
C GLU A 198 1.52 -11.53 -36.80
N ASP A 199 1.73 -12.83 -36.60
CA ASP A 199 2.90 -13.61 -37.09
C ASP A 199 3.02 -13.59 -38.63
#